data_AF-A0A1Q9UNR6-F1
#
_entry.id   AF-A0A1Q9UNR6-F1
#
_cell.length_a   1.000
_cell.length_b   1.000
_cell.length_c   1.000
_cell.angle_alpha   90.00
_cell.angle_beta   90.00
_cell.angle_gamma   90.00
#
_symmetry.space_group_name_H-M   'P 1'
#
loop_
_entity.id
_entity.type
_entity.pdbx_description
1 polymer ?
#
loop_
_entity_poly.entity_id
_entity_poly.type
_entity_poly.pdbx_seq_one_letter_code
_entity_poly.pdbx_strand_id
1 'polypeptide(L)'
;MRETAQNSWDARTGSQSVTFALHLRTLSERERQVLADRIFTGQATGLGLREALASSSVRVLEISDRGTKGLGGPIRNDLEIPEGMPSNFIDLIMNIGAPREVHLSGGTYGFGKTITYRCSRVGTVLFWSRSMEGDEVEDRLIGSAFGDNFNANGKRHTGRHWWGTVCEDGARVEPWTGNDARAMAEGVFDASFTDHETGTSLMIINPDLGGETSGEASSVCVRAFCGIYGPSYSPRPAVHSPCPSKCCTRVSR
;
A
#
# COMPACT_ATOMS: atom_id res chain seq x y z
N MET A 1 3.16 -0.31 -12.15
CA MET A 1 2.06 0.09 -13.05
C MET A 1 1.62 -1.05 -13.97
N ARG A 2 2.33 -1.44 -15.05
CA ARG A 2 1.95 -2.62 -15.86
C ARG A 2 1.71 -3.85 -14.99
N GLU A 3 2.68 -4.17 -14.14
CA GLU A 3 2.60 -5.22 -13.11
C GLU A 3 1.34 -5.10 -12.26
N THR A 4 1.04 -3.90 -11.76
CA THR A 4 -0.13 -3.64 -10.89
C THR A 4 -1.43 -3.95 -11.61
N ALA A 5 -1.61 -3.45 -12.84
CA ALA A 5 -2.79 -3.73 -13.66
C ALA A 5 -2.90 -5.21 -14.06
N GLN A 6 -1.77 -5.91 -14.26
CA GLN A 6 -1.76 -7.36 -14.47
C GLN A 6 -2.21 -8.12 -13.21
N ASN A 7 -1.66 -7.80 -12.04
CA ASN A 7 -2.11 -8.39 -10.77
C ASN A 7 -3.62 -8.14 -10.53
N SER A 8 -4.13 -6.93 -10.80
CA SER A 8 -5.56 -6.61 -10.71
C SER A 8 -6.42 -7.44 -11.68
N TRP A 9 -5.95 -7.65 -12.92
CA TRP A 9 -6.65 -8.48 -13.91
C TRP A 9 -6.66 -9.97 -13.53
N ASP A 10 -5.54 -10.50 -13.05
CA ASP A 10 -5.42 -11.89 -12.61
C ASP A 10 -6.22 -12.14 -11.32
N ALA A 11 -6.40 -11.11 -10.49
CA ALA A 11 -7.21 -11.14 -9.27
C ALA A 11 -8.72 -10.94 -9.51
N ARG A 12 -9.20 -10.74 -10.74
CA ARG A 12 -10.61 -10.41 -11.03
C ARG A 12 -11.62 -11.44 -10.51
N THR A 13 -12.79 -10.96 -10.09
CA THR A 13 -13.92 -11.80 -9.66
C THR A 13 -14.91 -12.05 -10.79
N GLY A 14 -15.14 -13.32 -11.14
CA GLY A 14 -16.11 -13.71 -12.17
C GLY A 14 -15.75 -13.22 -13.57
N SER A 15 -16.76 -12.80 -14.34
CA SER A 15 -16.66 -12.38 -15.74
C SER A 15 -16.74 -10.86 -15.95
N GLN A 16 -16.87 -10.07 -14.87
CA GLN A 16 -17.03 -8.62 -14.94
C GLN A 16 -15.71 -7.89 -15.28
N SER A 17 -15.82 -6.64 -15.71
CA SER A 17 -14.66 -5.76 -15.92
C SER A 17 -14.10 -5.26 -14.59
N VAL A 18 -12.78 -5.40 -14.42
CA VAL A 18 -12.04 -4.76 -13.33
C VAL A 18 -12.01 -3.25 -13.59
N THR A 19 -12.44 -2.45 -12.62
CA THR A 19 -12.19 -1.01 -12.65
C THR A 19 -10.79 -0.78 -12.10
N PHE A 20 -9.92 -0.08 -12.83
CA PHE A 20 -8.57 0.26 -12.42
C PHE A 20 -8.33 1.76 -12.59
N ALA A 21 -7.92 2.45 -11.53
CA ALA A 21 -7.73 3.90 -11.52
C ALA A 21 -6.36 4.31 -10.98
N LEU A 22 -5.86 5.45 -11.47
CA LEU A 22 -4.68 6.15 -10.98
C LEU A 22 -5.09 7.58 -10.61
N HIS A 23 -4.76 8.03 -9.41
CA HIS A 23 -5.04 9.40 -8.98
C HIS A 23 -3.79 10.05 -8.37
N LEU A 24 -3.15 10.96 -9.11
CA LEU A 24 -2.08 11.81 -8.61
C LEU A 24 -2.70 13.09 -8.05
N ARG A 25 -2.52 13.33 -6.75
CA ARG A 25 -3.08 14.49 -6.04
C ARG A 25 -2.14 15.03 -4.97
N THR A 26 -2.48 16.18 -4.40
CA THR A 26 -1.82 16.75 -3.22
C THR A 26 -2.68 16.50 -2.00
N LEU A 27 -2.09 16.00 -0.92
CA LEU A 27 -2.79 15.77 0.34
C LEU A 27 -3.20 17.10 0.98
N SER A 28 -4.42 17.15 1.49
CA SER A 28 -4.85 18.22 2.39
C SER A 28 -4.11 18.19 3.73
N GLU A 29 -4.14 19.30 4.46
CA GLU A 29 -3.63 19.36 5.85
C GLU A 29 -4.23 18.26 6.73
N ARG A 30 -5.55 18.02 6.60
CA ARG A 30 -6.26 17.01 7.38
C ARG A 30 -5.75 15.59 7.12
N GLU A 31 -5.53 15.25 5.86
CA GLU A 31 -5.03 13.92 5.50
C GLU A 31 -3.56 13.75 5.91
N ARG A 32 -2.74 14.81 5.79
CA ARG A 32 -1.36 14.79 6.32
C ARG A 32 -1.34 14.55 7.83
N GLN A 33 -2.26 15.16 8.59
CA GLN A 33 -2.43 14.89 10.03
C GLN A 33 -2.87 13.44 10.31
N VAL A 34 -3.88 12.92 9.60
CA VAL A 34 -4.29 11.50 9.76
C VAL A 34 -3.13 10.54 9.45
N LEU A 35 -2.38 10.81 8.39
CA LEU A 35 -1.20 10.03 8.03
C LEU A 35 -0.09 10.15 9.08
N ALA A 36 0.17 11.33 9.64
CA ALA A 36 1.25 11.53 10.62
C ALA A 36 0.93 10.98 12.01
N ASP A 37 -0.31 11.17 12.49
CA ASP A 37 -0.73 11.02 13.89
C ASP A 37 -1.53 9.74 14.17
N ARG A 38 -2.12 9.13 13.14
CA ARG A 38 -2.85 7.86 13.25
C ARG A 38 -2.08 6.73 12.59
N ILE A 39 -1.75 6.87 11.30
CA ILE A 39 -1.24 5.76 10.48
C ILE A 39 0.29 5.61 10.62
N PHE A 40 1.07 6.55 10.07
CA PHE A 40 2.53 6.48 10.01
C PHE A 40 3.19 7.03 11.28
N THR A 41 2.78 6.57 12.46
CA THR A 41 3.26 7.04 13.77
C THR A 41 4.68 6.54 14.11
N GLY A 42 5.22 6.86 15.30
CA GLY A 42 6.57 6.44 15.73
C GLY A 42 7.75 7.10 14.97
N GLN A 43 8.93 6.50 15.03
CA GLN A 43 10.17 7.19 14.61
C GLN A 43 10.49 7.17 13.11
N ALA A 44 9.94 6.23 12.32
CA ALA A 44 10.19 6.10 10.88
C ALA A 44 11.70 6.18 10.48
N THR A 45 12.59 5.70 11.35
CA THR A 45 14.03 5.97 11.30
C THR A 45 14.68 5.55 9.98
N GLY A 46 15.47 6.45 9.37
CA GLY A 46 16.11 6.19 8.07
C GLY A 46 15.22 6.48 6.85
N LEU A 47 13.98 6.95 7.06
CA LEU A 47 13.07 7.41 6.01
C LEU A 47 12.87 8.92 6.14
N GLY A 48 12.83 9.65 5.01
CA GLY A 48 12.43 11.07 4.97
C GLY A 48 10.92 11.31 5.14
N LEU A 49 10.20 10.37 5.76
CA LEU A 49 8.73 10.33 5.81
C LEU A 49 8.15 11.44 6.69
N ARG A 50 8.86 11.82 7.77
CA ARG A 50 8.41 12.88 8.68
C ARG A 50 8.54 14.26 8.05
N GLU A 51 9.68 14.51 7.42
CA GLU A 51 9.99 15.72 6.67
C GLU A 51 9.04 15.88 5.48
N ALA A 52 8.72 14.78 4.81
CA ALA A 52 7.69 14.76 3.78
C ALA A 52 6.32 15.16 4.36
N LEU A 53 5.77 14.42 5.33
CA LEU A 53 4.42 14.71 5.87
C LEU A 53 4.28 16.10 6.52
N ALA A 54 5.38 16.66 7.05
CA ALA A 54 5.44 18.03 7.55
C ALA A 54 5.43 19.10 6.44
N SER A 55 5.77 18.76 5.20
CA SER A 55 5.70 19.67 4.05
C SER A 55 4.25 20.05 3.73
N SER A 56 4.02 21.31 3.38
CA SER A 56 2.68 21.83 3.05
C SER A 56 2.11 21.27 1.74
N SER A 57 2.94 20.67 0.87
CA SER A 57 2.57 20.26 -0.49
C SER A 57 3.00 18.81 -0.83
N VAL A 58 2.65 17.85 0.03
CA VAL A 58 2.91 16.42 -0.25
C VAL A 58 1.99 15.91 -1.34
N ARG A 59 2.57 15.41 -2.42
CA ARG A 59 1.85 14.62 -3.42
C ARG A 59 1.74 13.15 -3.02
N VAL A 60 0.67 12.51 -3.45
CA VAL A 60 0.48 11.06 -3.40
C VAL A 60 0.00 10.57 -4.75
N LEU A 61 0.41 9.35 -5.12
CA LEU A 61 -0.19 8.61 -6.21
C LEU A 61 -1.00 7.46 -5.64
N GLU A 62 -2.32 7.55 -5.75
CA GLU A 62 -3.22 6.44 -5.49
C GLU A 62 -3.35 5.54 -6.72
N ILE A 63 -3.38 4.23 -6.49
CA ILE A 63 -3.64 3.18 -7.48
C ILE A 63 -4.70 2.28 -6.89
N SER A 64 -5.86 2.13 -7.55
CA SER A 64 -6.96 1.36 -7.01
C SER A 64 -7.59 0.42 -8.04
N ASP A 65 -7.87 -0.81 -7.63
CA ASP A 65 -8.72 -1.75 -8.37
C ASP A 65 -10.01 -2.10 -7.63
N ARG A 66 -11.06 -2.44 -8.39
CA ARG A 66 -12.37 -2.92 -7.92
C ARG A 66 -12.88 -4.05 -8.80
N GLY A 67 -13.66 -4.97 -8.23
CA GLY A 67 -14.03 -6.21 -8.90
C GLY A 67 -12.88 -7.23 -8.93
N THR A 68 -12.00 -7.16 -7.93
CA THR A 68 -10.90 -8.12 -7.70
C THR A 68 -11.05 -8.74 -6.32
N LYS A 69 -10.45 -9.91 -6.09
CA LYS A 69 -10.58 -10.66 -4.82
C LYS A 69 -10.00 -9.95 -3.59
N GLY A 70 -9.26 -8.85 -3.78
CA GLY A 70 -8.48 -8.22 -2.71
C GLY A 70 -7.35 -9.11 -2.16
N LEU A 71 -6.81 -8.70 -1.00
CA LEU A 71 -5.69 -9.33 -0.31
C LEU A 71 -6.19 -10.15 0.90
N GLY A 72 -7.07 -11.11 0.63
CA GLY A 72 -7.51 -12.11 1.61
C GLY A 72 -6.44 -13.16 1.94
N GLY A 73 -6.80 -14.10 2.81
CA GLY A 73 -5.92 -15.19 3.25
C GLY A 73 -5.00 -14.81 4.42
N PRO A 74 -4.00 -15.65 4.77
CA PRO A 74 -3.22 -15.46 5.99
C PRO A 74 -2.39 -14.18 5.98
N ILE A 75 -2.24 -13.57 7.17
CA ILE A 75 -1.44 -12.36 7.39
C ILE A 75 -0.05 -12.64 8.00
N ARG A 76 0.17 -13.87 8.49
CA ARG A 76 1.39 -14.30 9.20
C ARG A 76 2.32 -15.10 8.32
N ASN A 77 3.48 -14.54 7.99
CA ASN A 77 4.53 -15.21 7.21
C ASN A 77 5.53 -16.02 8.06
N ASP A 78 5.28 -16.14 9.36
CA ASP A 78 6.03 -16.97 10.30
C ASP A 78 5.34 -18.31 10.62
N LEU A 79 4.17 -18.56 10.01
CA LEU A 79 3.40 -19.80 10.11
C LEU A 79 3.30 -20.49 8.74
N GLU A 80 3.05 -21.79 8.75
CA GLU A 80 2.71 -22.54 7.55
C GLU A 80 1.35 -22.08 7.00
N ILE A 81 1.28 -21.89 5.68
CA ILE A 81 0.04 -21.53 4.98
C ILE A 81 -0.76 -22.82 4.74
N PRO A 82 -2.02 -22.92 5.20
CA PRO A 82 -2.84 -24.11 4.98
C PRO A 82 -2.98 -24.47 3.50
N GLU A 83 -2.98 -25.77 3.19
CA GLU A 83 -3.09 -26.26 1.82
C GLU A 83 -4.36 -25.72 1.13
N GLY A 84 -4.19 -25.21 -0.10
CA GLY A 84 -5.27 -24.61 -0.89
C GLY A 84 -5.65 -23.17 -0.52
N MET A 85 -5.10 -22.59 0.55
CA MET A 85 -5.39 -21.20 0.95
C MET A 85 -4.49 -20.18 0.20
N PRO A 86 -5.05 -19.10 -0.37
CA PRO A 86 -4.25 -18.10 -1.10
C PRO A 86 -3.36 -17.27 -0.16
N SER A 87 -2.13 -17.00 -0.60
CA SER A 87 -1.09 -16.27 0.14
C SER A 87 -0.96 -14.78 -0.22
N ASN A 88 -1.95 -14.22 -0.93
CA ASN A 88 -1.90 -12.92 -1.59
C ASN A 88 -1.39 -11.77 -0.70
N PHE A 89 -1.88 -11.68 0.55
CA PHE A 89 -1.45 -10.66 1.50
C PHE A 89 0.03 -10.81 1.87
N ILE A 90 0.45 -12.01 2.26
CA ILE A 90 1.84 -12.33 2.60
C ILE A 90 2.79 -12.05 1.42
N ASP A 91 2.43 -12.47 0.21
CA ASP A 91 3.27 -12.33 -0.97
C ASP A 91 3.40 -10.90 -1.47
N LEU A 92 2.38 -10.07 -1.29
CA LEU A 92 2.44 -8.65 -1.66
C LEU A 92 3.03 -7.76 -0.58
N ILE A 93 2.81 -8.06 0.71
CA ILE A 93 3.15 -7.15 1.84
C ILE A 93 4.29 -7.66 2.72
N MET A 94 4.25 -8.92 3.13
CA MET A 94 5.16 -9.44 4.17
C MET A 94 6.48 -10.00 3.59
N ASN A 95 6.43 -10.53 2.37
CA ASN A 95 7.56 -11.12 1.66
C ASN A 95 8.32 -10.12 0.76
N ILE A 96 8.05 -8.81 0.88
CA ILE A 96 8.72 -7.79 0.06
C ILE A 96 10.23 -7.80 0.29
N GLY A 97 10.96 -8.07 -0.80
CA GLY A 97 12.41 -8.15 -0.79
C GLY A 97 12.95 -9.33 0.02
N ALA A 98 12.16 -10.38 0.26
CA ALA A 98 12.71 -11.68 0.64
C ALA A 98 13.47 -12.28 -0.56
N PRO A 99 14.68 -12.85 -0.37
CA PRO A 99 15.28 -13.72 -1.38
C PRO A 99 14.34 -14.92 -1.60
N ARG A 100 14.03 -15.25 -2.87
CA ARG A 100 13.36 -16.53 -3.16
C ARG A 100 14.36 -17.66 -2.99
N GLU A 101 14.06 -18.62 -2.13
CA GLU A 101 14.57 -19.97 -2.32
C GLU A 101 13.94 -20.55 -3.61
N VAL A 102 14.75 -21.26 -4.39
CA VAL A 102 14.51 -21.44 -5.83
C VAL A 102 13.92 -22.80 -6.12
N HIS A 103 12.60 -22.88 -6.35
CA HIS A 103 12.01 -23.99 -7.10
C HIS A 103 10.94 -23.52 -8.10
N LEU A 104 11.30 -23.60 -9.38
CA LEU A 104 10.44 -23.84 -10.55
C LEU A 104 9.17 -22.97 -10.73
N SER A 105 9.36 -21.69 -11.09
CA SER A 105 8.61 -21.10 -12.20
C SER A 105 9.36 -19.92 -12.82
N GLY A 106 9.55 -19.94 -14.13
CA GLY A 106 10.33 -18.95 -14.87
C GLY A 106 9.59 -17.62 -15.05
N GLY A 107 9.77 -16.68 -14.12
CA GLY A 107 9.22 -15.33 -14.23
C GLY A 107 9.81 -14.35 -13.23
N THR A 108 10.24 -13.18 -13.69
CA THR A 108 11.02 -12.16 -12.94
C THR A 108 10.17 -11.33 -11.96
N TYR A 109 9.17 -11.94 -11.31
CA TYR A 109 8.12 -11.25 -10.54
C TYR A 109 8.54 -10.75 -9.13
N GLY A 110 9.82 -10.86 -8.76
CA GLY A 110 10.36 -10.23 -7.54
C GLY A 110 10.61 -8.71 -7.68
N PHE A 111 10.89 -8.23 -8.89
CA PHE A 111 11.12 -6.80 -9.16
C PHE A 111 9.81 -6.00 -9.27
N GLY A 112 8.73 -6.64 -9.74
CA GLY A 112 7.44 -5.98 -9.98
C GLY A 112 6.79 -5.42 -8.72
N LYS A 113 6.95 -6.09 -7.57
CA LYS A 113 6.34 -5.69 -6.29
C LYS A 113 7.14 -4.60 -5.56
N THR A 114 8.47 -4.56 -5.75
CA THR A 114 9.36 -3.57 -5.14
C THR A 114 9.39 -2.23 -5.88
N ILE A 115 8.93 -2.16 -7.14
CA ILE A 115 8.93 -0.91 -7.92
C ILE A 115 8.05 0.18 -7.29
N THR A 116 6.95 -0.18 -6.64
CA THR A 116 6.02 0.75 -5.96
C THR A 116 6.75 1.57 -4.88
N TYR A 117 7.69 0.95 -4.18
CA TYR A 117 8.54 1.60 -3.17
C TYR A 117 9.59 2.52 -3.82
N ARG A 118 10.19 2.11 -4.94
CA ARG A 118 11.12 2.95 -5.71
C ARG A 118 10.45 4.17 -6.34
N CYS A 119 9.13 4.10 -6.59
CA CYS A 119 8.33 5.25 -7.02
C CYS A 119 8.03 6.22 -5.87
N SER A 120 8.37 5.93 -4.61
CA SER A 120 8.24 6.84 -3.46
C SER A 120 9.61 7.43 -3.10
N ARG A 121 9.71 8.77 -3.01
CA ARG A 121 10.93 9.46 -2.55
C ARG A 121 11.27 9.15 -1.09
N VAL A 122 10.30 8.66 -0.33
CA VAL A 122 10.43 8.26 1.09
C VAL A 122 10.27 6.75 1.28
N GLY A 123 10.34 5.97 0.19
CA GLY A 123 10.20 4.52 0.20
C GLY A 123 8.94 4.00 0.90
N THR A 124 7.84 4.76 0.97
CA THR A 124 6.67 4.46 1.81
C THR A 124 5.39 4.32 0.97
N VAL A 125 4.62 3.27 1.28
CA VAL A 125 3.34 2.94 0.62
C VAL A 125 2.31 2.53 1.68
N LEU A 126 1.08 3.04 1.57
CA LEU A 126 -0.07 2.58 2.35
C LEU A 126 -0.93 1.64 1.48
N PHE A 127 -1.37 0.52 2.04
CA PHE A 127 -2.21 -0.46 1.35
C PHE A 127 -3.53 -0.61 2.10
N TRP A 128 -4.65 -0.37 1.42
CA TRP A 128 -5.99 -0.71 1.87
C TRP A 128 -6.56 -1.78 0.92
N SER A 129 -6.96 -2.93 1.43
CA SER A 129 -7.62 -3.96 0.63
C SER A 129 -8.89 -4.44 1.29
N ARG A 130 -9.92 -4.71 0.48
CA ARG A 130 -11.16 -5.33 0.92
C ARG A 130 -11.32 -6.67 0.20
N SER A 131 -11.47 -7.74 0.96
CA SER A 131 -11.62 -9.11 0.48
C SER A 131 -12.76 -9.83 1.19
N MET A 132 -13.28 -10.89 0.59
CA MET A 132 -14.20 -11.80 1.28
C MET A 132 -13.43 -12.72 2.23
N GLU A 133 -13.88 -12.83 3.47
CA GLU A 133 -13.39 -13.81 4.45
C GLU A 133 -14.61 -14.63 4.94
N GLY A 134 -14.87 -15.75 4.26
CA GLY A 134 -16.18 -16.40 4.30
C GLY A 134 -17.21 -15.60 3.51
N ASP A 135 -18.37 -15.36 4.12
CA ASP A 135 -19.48 -14.58 3.53
C ASP A 135 -19.42 -13.08 3.88
N GLU A 136 -18.46 -12.65 4.70
CA GLU A 136 -18.30 -11.26 5.16
C GLU A 136 -17.16 -10.53 4.43
N VAL A 137 -17.24 -9.21 4.36
CA VAL A 137 -16.15 -8.35 3.86
C VAL A 137 -15.19 -7.94 4.98
N GLU A 138 -13.90 -8.12 4.72
CA GLU A 138 -12.82 -7.75 5.64
C GLU A 138 -11.98 -6.63 5.03
N ASP A 139 -11.95 -5.47 5.71
CA ASP A 139 -11.09 -4.32 5.36
C ASP A 139 -9.73 -4.45 6.06
N ARG A 140 -8.65 -4.53 5.30
CA ARG A 140 -7.26 -4.58 5.81
C ARG A 140 -6.50 -3.32 5.42
N LEU A 141 -5.93 -2.62 6.41
CA LEU A 141 -5.06 -1.46 6.19
C LEU A 141 -3.67 -1.75 6.76
N ILE A 142 -2.61 -1.50 5.98
CA ILE A 142 -1.23 -1.64 6.45
C ILE A 142 -0.32 -0.63 5.76
N GLY A 143 0.43 0.13 6.56
CA GLY A 143 1.54 0.96 6.08
C GLY A 143 2.80 0.10 5.97
N SER A 144 3.58 0.30 4.92
CA SER A 144 4.85 -0.39 4.71
C SER A 144 5.87 0.55 4.09
N ALA A 145 7.14 0.42 4.49
CA ALA A 145 8.23 1.15 3.87
C ALA A 145 9.51 0.32 3.73
N PHE A 146 10.27 0.68 2.69
CA PHE A 146 11.54 0.07 2.32
C PHE A 146 12.58 1.17 2.07
N GLY A 147 13.42 1.42 3.07
CA GLY A 147 14.57 2.32 3.03
C GLY A 147 15.89 1.57 3.12
N ASP A 148 16.97 2.31 3.38
CA ASP A 148 18.31 1.74 3.55
C ASP A 148 18.49 1.01 4.89
N ASN A 149 19.49 0.14 4.96
CA ASN A 149 19.92 -0.45 6.23
C ASN A 149 20.45 0.65 7.16
N PHE A 150 20.01 0.67 8.42
CA PHE A 150 20.47 1.62 9.42
C PHE A 150 20.87 0.94 10.73
N ASN A 151 21.63 1.63 11.58
CA ASN A 151 21.97 1.18 12.92
C ASN A 151 21.22 2.01 13.95
N ALA A 152 20.56 1.37 14.91
CA ALA A 152 19.87 2.02 16.01
C ALA A 152 19.92 1.13 17.26
N ASN A 153 20.04 1.72 18.45
CA ASN A 153 20.04 1.00 19.74
C ASN A 153 21.01 -0.21 19.79
N GLY A 154 22.19 -0.07 19.18
CA GLY A 154 23.21 -1.13 19.10
C GLY A 154 22.87 -2.29 18.15
N LYS A 155 21.78 -2.19 17.36
CA LYS A 155 21.32 -3.21 16.42
C LYS A 155 21.35 -2.70 14.99
N ARG A 156 21.56 -3.62 14.04
CA ARG A 156 21.40 -3.36 12.60
C ARG A 156 19.97 -3.65 12.18
N HIS A 157 19.37 -2.73 11.44
CA HIS A 157 18.02 -2.81 10.92
C HIS A 157 18.03 -2.95 9.39
N THR A 158 17.04 -3.65 8.85
CA THR A 158 17.01 -4.02 7.43
C THR A 158 16.37 -2.97 6.50
N GLY A 159 16.10 -1.77 7.00
CA GLY A 159 15.35 -0.73 6.29
C GLY A 159 13.87 -1.04 6.04
N ARG A 160 13.32 -2.12 6.62
CA ARG A 160 11.91 -2.50 6.51
C ARG A 160 11.10 -2.02 7.71
N HIS A 161 9.98 -1.35 7.43
CA HIS A 161 9.07 -0.76 8.40
C HIS A 161 7.64 -1.21 8.11
N TRP A 162 6.85 -1.43 9.16
CA TRP A 162 5.41 -1.69 9.05
C TRP A 162 4.64 -0.87 10.08
N TRP A 163 3.46 -0.42 9.68
CA TRP A 163 2.50 0.30 10.50
C TRP A 163 1.16 -0.40 10.43
N GLY A 164 0.59 -0.69 11.60
CA GLY A 164 -0.55 -1.58 11.76
C GLY A 164 -0.88 -1.80 13.24
N THR A 165 -1.62 -2.85 13.53
CA THR A 165 -1.82 -3.35 14.89
C THR A 165 -0.53 -3.95 15.41
N VAL A 166 0.04 -3.40 16.48
CA VAL A 166 1.20 -3.98 17.17
C VAL A 166 0.71 -5.09 18.09
N CYS A 167 1.22 -6.31 17.91
CA CYS A 167 0.84 -7.46 18.72
C CYS A 167 1.40 -7.34 20.16
N GLU A 168 0.87 -8.14 21.09
CA GLU A 168 1.30 -8.14 22.51
C GLU A 168 2.80 -8.43 22.70
N ASP A 169 3.43 -9.13 21.74
CA ASP A 169 4.89 -9.38 21.72
C ASP A 169 5.73 -8.12 21.47
N GLY A 170 5.11 -6.99 21.11
CA GLY A 170 5.75 -5.70 20.86
C GLY A 170 6.67 -5.66 19.63
N ALA A 171 6.77 -6.75 18.88
CA ALA A 171 7.72 -6.93 17.78
C ALA A 171 7.03 -7.18 16.43
N ARG A 172 5.87 -7.85 16.44
CA ARG A 172 5.06 -8.12 15.25
C ARG A 172 4.07 -6.98 15.00
N VAL A 173 3.89 -6.69 13.71
CA VAL A 173 2.86 -5.79 13.20
C VAL A 173 1.96 -6.61 12.28
N GLU A 174 0.66 -6.57 12.56
CA GLU A 174 -0.40 -7.11 11.71
C GLU A 174 -1.16 -5.92 11.08
N PRO A 175 -1.87 -6.10 9.95
CA PRO A 175 -2.74 -5.04 9.44
C PRO A 175 -3.75 -4.59 10.51
N TRP A 176 -4.19 -3.33 10.44
CA TRP A 176 -5.49 -2.99 11.01
C TRP A 176 -6.57 -3.72 10.23
N THR A 177 -7.63 -4.12 10.91
CA THR A 177 -8.74 -4.94 10.39
C THR A 177 -10.09 -4.25 10.58
N GLY A 178 -11.11 -4.71 9.86
CA GLY A 178 -12.50 -4.27 9.94
C GLY A 178 -12.72 -2.75 9.97
N ASN A 179 -13.56 -2.29 10.89
CA ASN A 179 -14.01 -0.89 10.97
C ASN A 179 -12.88 0.12 11.22
N ASP A 180 -11.84 -0.25 11.98
CA ASP A 180 -10.72 0.66 12.26
C ASP A 180 -9.85 0.86 11.01
N ALA A 181 -9.58 -0.21 10.26
CA ALA A 181 -8.91 -0.14 8.97
C ALA A 181 -9.69 0.75 8.01
N ARG A 182 -10.99 0.48 7.86
CA ARG A 182 -11.92 1.23 7.02
C ARG A 182 -11.92 2.73 7.37
N ALA A 183 -12.13 3.08 8.64
CA ALA A 183 -12.25 4.47 9.08
C ALA A 183 -10.92 5.25 9.01
N MET A 184 -9.77 4.58 9.03
CA MET A 184 -8.48 5.20 8.73
C MET A 184 -8.27 5.37 7.23
N ALA A 185 -8.67 4.38 6.42
CA ALA A 185 -8.47 4.39 4.98
C ALA A 185 -9.41 5.38 4.27
N GLU A 186 -10.71 5.40 4.58
CA GLU A 186 -11.66 6.46 4.19
C GLU A 186 -11.24 7.85 4.71
N GLY A 187 -10.33 7.89 5.69
CA GLY A 187 -9.72 9.12 6.20
C GLY A 187 -8.57 9.69 5.36
N VAL A 188 -8.06 8.94 4.38
CA VAL A 188 -6.88 9.33 3.58
C VAL A 188 -6.93 8.95 2.10
N PHE A 189 -7.71 7.97 1.67
CA PHE A 189 -7.88 7.61 0.26
C PHE A 189 -9.07 8.37 -0.35
N ASP A 190 -8.93 8.84 -1.59
CA ASP A 190 -10.08 9.33 -2.37
C ASP A 190 -10.90 8.16 -2.94
N ALA A 191 -10.26 7.01 -3.18
CA ALA A 191 -10.93 5.81 -3.66
C ALA A 191 -11.63 5.05 -2.53
N SER A 192 -12.96 4.93 -2.57
CA SER A 192 -13.79 4.19 -1.59
C SER A 192 -14.26 2.83 -2.11
N PHE A 193 -14.88 2.02 -1.25
CA PHE A 193 -15.57 0.77 -1.63
C PHE A 193 -17.06 0.89 -1.30
N THR A 194 -17.94 0.39 -2.18
CA THR A 194 -19.40 0.37 -1.96
C THR A 194 -19.90 -1.04 -1.63
N ASP A 195 -20.84 -1.17 -0.69
CA ASP A 195 -21.46 -2.45 -0.32
C ASP A 195 -20.41 -3.57 -0.08
N HIS A 196 -20.58 -4.73 -0.70
CA HIS A 196 -19.66 -5.88 -0.68
C HIS A 196 -18.62 -5.86 -1.81
N GLU A 197 -18.37 -4.70 -2.45
CA GLU A 197 -17.33 -4.55 -3.47
C GLU A 197 -15.95 -4.87 -2.90
N THR A 198 -15.17 -5.68 -3.62
CA THR A 198 -13.82 -6.11 -3.23
C THR A 198 -12.76 -5.56 -4.19
N GLY A 199 -11.54 -5.40 -3.68
CA GLY A 199 -10.41 -4.86 -4.43
C GLY A 199 -9.29 -4.31 -3.54
N THR A 200 -8.34 -3.61 -4.15
CA THR A 200 -7.17 -3.06 -3.45
C THR A 200 -6.87 -1.62 -3.87
N SER A 201 -6.55 -0.76 -2.89
CA SER A 201 -6.09 0.61 -3.06
C SER A 201 -4.70 0.76 -2.44
N LEU A 202 -3.76 1.37 -3.18
CA LEU A 202 -2.38 1.61 -2.76
C LEU A 202 -2.10 3.11 -2.87
N MET A 203 -1.48 3.72 -1.87
CA MET A 203 -1.06 5.12 -1.90
C MET A 203 0.46 5.22 -1.77
N ILE A 204 1.11 5.70 -2.82
CA ILE A 204 2.55 5.96 -2.87
C ILE A 204 2.80 7.36 -2.30
N ILE A 205 3.52 7.46 -1.19
CA ILE A 205 3.78 8.73 -0.50
C ILE A 205 4.93 9.48 -1.18
N ASN A 206 4.74 10.77 -1.45
CA ASN A 206 5.73 11.66 -2.08
C ASN A 206 6.38 11.03 -3.33
N PRO A 207 5.61 10.77 -4.41
CA PRO A 207 6.09 9.98 -5.52
C PRO A 207 7.19 10.69 -6.31
N ASP A 208 8.18 9.93 -6.78
CA ASP A 208 9.11 10.43 -7.79
C ASP A 208 8.52 10.21 -9.20
N LEU A 209 8.27 11.33 -9.89
CA LEU A 209 7.66 11.36 -11.22
C LEU A 209 8.67 11.62 -12.34
N GLY A 210 9.95 11.83 -12.00
CA GLY A 210 10.93 12.42 -12.92
C GLY A 210 10.84 13.95 -12.93
N GLY A 211 12.00 14.62 -13.02
CA GLY A 211 12.17 16.04 -12.69
C GLY A 211 11.31 17.07 -13.46
N GLU A 212 11.21 18.25 -12.87
CA GLU A 212 10.24 19.29 -13.20
C GLU A 212 10.62 20.16 -14.41
N THR A 213 9.71 20.24 -15.39
CA THR A 213 9.29 21.52 -16.00
C THR A 213 7.84 21.44 -16.44
N SER A 214 7.15 22.58 -16.33
CA SER A 214 5.78 22.78 -16.79
C SER A 214 5.65 22.41 -18.28
N GLY A 215 4.94 21.31 -18.57
CA GLY A 215 4.63 20.87 -19.94
C GLY A 215 4.86 19.38 -20.19
N GLU A 216 5.90 18.76 -19.60
CA GLU A 216 6.34 17.40 -20.02
C GLU A 216 6.49 16.35 -18.91
N ALA A 217 6.24 16.70 -17.64
CA ALA A 217 6.30 15.81 -16.47
C ALA A 217 5.17 14.74 -16.40
N SER A 218 4.66 14.30 -17.55
CA SER A 218 3.72 13.17 -17.73
C SER A 218 4.37 11.99 -18.48
N SER A 219 5.69 12.02 -18.71
CA SER A 219 6.33 11.17 -19.72
C SER A 219 6.63 9.72 -19.30
N VAL A 220 6.79 9.41 -18.01
CA VAL A 220 7.17 8.04 -17.57
C VAL A 220 5.99 7.30 -16.92
N CYS A 221 5.33 7.90 -15.92
CA CYS A 221 4.16 7.28 -15.29
C CYS A 221 2.87 7.37 -16.14
N VAL A 222 2.65 8.49 -16.86
CA VAL A 222 1.38 8.72 -17.58
C VAL A 222 1.43 8.28 -19.06
N ARG A 223 2.58 8.29 -19.76
CA ARG A 223 2.67 7.61 -21.08
C ARG A 223 2.49 6.10 -20.99
N ALA A 224 2.77 5.48 -19.84
CA ALA A 224 2.42 4.08 -19.58
C ALA A 224 0.91 3.84 -19.41
N PHE A 225 0.09 4.90 -19.31
CA PHE A 225 -1.33 4.85 -19.01
C PHE A 225 -2.21 5.29 -20.20
N CYS A 226 -1.93 6.44 -20.83
CA CYS A 226 -2.75 6.99 -21.92
C CYS A 226 -2.75 6.15 -23.22
N GLY A 227 -1.86 5.16 -23.35
CA GLY A 227 -1.89 4.22 -24.47
C GLY A 227 -2.94 3.11 -24.38
N ILE A 228 -3.77 3.07 -23.30
CA ILE A 228 -4.53 1.87 -22.96
C ILE A 228 -6.06 2.06 -22.91
N TYR A 229 -6.65 3.09 -22.27
CA TYR A 229 -8.13 3.31 -22.30
C TYR A 229 -8.58 4.79 -22.28
N GLY A 230 -9.79 5.05 -22.80
CA GLY A 230 -10.36 6.37 -23.13
C GLY A 230 -11.20 7.07 -22.05
N PRO A 231 -11.92 8.16 -22.40
CA PRO A 231 -12.31 9.21 -21.44
C PRO A 231 -13.71 9.06 -20.85
N SER A 232 -13.84 8.76 -19.55
CA SER A 232 -15.07 8.92 -18.76
C SER A 232 -14.79 8.85 -17.24
N TYR A 233 -14.53 9.98 -16.57
CA TYR A 233 -14.36 10.02 -15.11
C TYR A 233 -14.69 11.42 -14.52
N SER A 234 -15.38 11.48 -13.37
CA SER A 234 -15.53 12.71 -12.56
C SER A 234 -15.84 12.39 -11.08
N PRO A 235 -15.19 13.01 -10.07
CA PRO A 235 -15.38 12.68 -8.64
C PRO A 235 -16.19 13.71 -7.83
N ARG A 236 -16.63 13.34 -6.60
CA ARG A 236 -17.24 14.23 -5.56
C ARG A 236 -16.90 13.76 -4.11
N PRO A 237 -16.93 14.61 -3.05
CA PRO A 237 -16.38 14.28 -1.71
C PRO A 237 -17.32 14.45 -0.47
N ALA A 238 -17.01 13.81 0.69
CA ALA A 238 -17.38 14.21 2.08
C ALA A 238 -16.68 13.30 3.17
N VAL A 239 -15.84 13.79 4.13
CA VAL A 239 -16.07 14.29 5.54
C VAL A 239 -16.05 13.22 6.69
N HIS A 240 -15.49 13.53 7.89
CA HIS A 240 -14.80 12.57 8.81
C HIS A 240 -15.01 12.72 10.37
N SER A 241 -14.42 11.79 11.19
CA SER A 241 -14.01 11.93 12.64
C SER A 241 -12.86 10.94 13.08
N PRO A 242 -12.19 11.03 14.28
CA PRO A 242 -10.83 10.44 14.53
C PRO A 242 -10.59 9.40 15.70
N CYS A 243 -9.49 8.58 15.64
CA CYS A 243 -8.95 7.66 16.71
C CYS A 243 -7.50 7.08 16.43
N PRO A 244 -6.49 7.01 17.35
CA PRO A 244 -5.03 6.86 17.04
C PRO A 244 -4.31 5.47 17.29
N SER A 245 -3.05 5.29 16.81
CA SER A 245 -2.23 4.04 16.89
C SER A 245 -0.66 4.24 16.78
N LYS A 246 0.20 3.18 16.73
CA LYS A 246 1.72 3.19 16.85
C LYS A 246 2.49 2.34 15.77
N CYS A 247 3.84 2.36 15.74
CA CYS A 247 4.75 1.82 14.67
C CYS A 247 5.90 0.89 15.14
N CYS A 248 6.36 -0.06 14.30
CA CYS A 248 7.52 -0.96 14.54
C CYS A 248 8.46 -1.20 13.32
N THR A 249 9.66 -1.77 13.54
CA THR A 249 10.72 -1.94 12.51
C THR A 249 11.48 -3.28 12.60
N ARG A 250 12.01 -3.81 11.48
CA ARG A 250 12.68 -5.14 11.44
C ARG A 250 14.20 -5.09 11.65
N VAL A 251 14.65 -5.76 12.72
CA VAL A 251 16.08 -6.04 13.02
C VAL A 251 16.60 -7.17 12.11
N SER A 252 17.85 -7.09 11.65
CA SER A 252 18.55 -8.24 11.04
C SER A 252 19.06 -9.18 12.13
N ARG A 253 18.73 -10.47 12.02
CA ARG A 253 19.47 -11.53 12.73
C ARG A 253 20.81 -11.78 12.05
#